data_AF-A0A6S6U417-F1
#
_entry.id   AF-A0A6S6U417-F1
#
_cell.length_a   1.000
_cell.length_b   1.000
_cell.length_c   1.000
_cell.angle_alpha   90.00
_cell.angle_beta   90.00
_cell.angle_gamma   90.00
#
_symmetry.space_group_name_H-M   'P 1'
#
loop_
_entity.id
_entity.type
_entity.pdbx_description
1 polymer ?
#
loop_
_entity_poly.entity_id
_entity_poly.type
_entity_poly.pdbx_seq_one_letter_code
_entity_poly.pdbx_strand_id
1 'polypeptide(L)'
;MIRLFKVSGHSLFPLFQDGERVFCIKNFNFIKLKTSDIVIFEKEPHGLMIKQIKSIDKKGYFVQGTDAYSIDSRDFGSIHKKNIKYKVLFKF
;
A
#
# COMPACT_ATOMS: atom_id res chain seq x y z
N MET A 1 -8.07 -9.66 11.84
CA MET A 1 -8.45 -8.33 12.35
C MET A 1 -8.61 -7.36 11.19
N ILE A 2 -9.74 -6.67 11.16
CA ILE A 2 -10.09 -5.63 10.17
C ILE A 2 -9.85 -4.25 10.78
N ARG A 3 -9.61 -3.23 9.94
CA ARG A 3 -9.38 -1.85 10.39
C ARG A 3 -9.82 -0.85 9.33
N LEU A 4 -10.36 0.28 9.78
CA LEU A 4 -10.65 1.45 8.95
C LEU A 4 -9.50 2.45 9.02
N PHE A 5 -9.12 2.99 7.87
CA PHE A 5 -8.17 4.09 7.75
C PHE A 5 -8.78 5.24 6.94
N LYS A 6 -8.36 6.47 7.25
CA LYS A 6 -8.57 7.64 6.40
C LYS A 6 -7.32 7.85 5.56
N VAL A 7 -7.46 7.95 4.25
CA VAL A 7 -6.36 8.26 3.32
C VAL A 7 -5.93 9.71 3.54
N SER A 8 -4.62 9.93 3.50
CA SER A 8 -4.00 11.25 3.55
C SER A 8 -3.04 11.41 2.37
N GLY A 9 -3.11 12.55 1.69
CA GLY A 9 -2.31 12.89 0.52
C GLY A 9 -2.82 12.32 -0.80
N HIS A 10 -2.08 12.61 -1.88
CA HIS A 10 -2.53 12.39 -3.27
C HIS A 10 -1.80 11.28 -4.01
N SER A 11 -0.98 10.49 -3.32
CA SER A 11 -0.05 9.58 -4.02
C SER A 11 -0.70 8.47 -4.85
N LEU A 12 -1.99 8.20 -4.61
CA LEU A 12 -2.80 7.27 -5.38
C LEU A 12 -3.94 7.95 -6.14
N PHE A 13 -3.91 9.27 -6.34
CA PHE A 13 -4.91 9.96 -7.16
C PHE A 13 -4.82 9.51 -8.64
N PRO A 14 -5.94 9.30 -9.36
CA PRO A 14 -7.34 9.45 -8.94
C PRO A 14 -7.94 8.18 -8.31
N LEU A 15 -7.18 7.11 -8.14
CA LEU A 15 -7.66 5.84 -7.59
C LEU A 15 -8.10 5.97 -6.12
N PHE A 16 -7.40 6.78 -5.34
CA PHE A 16 -7.78 7.15 -3.98
C PHE A 16 -7.66 8.66 -3.80
N GLN A 17 -8.63 9.24 -3.09
CA GLN A 17 -8.67 10.66 -2.80
C GLN A 17 -8.27 10.96 -1.35
N ASP A 18 -7.74 12.16 -1.12
CA ASP A 18 -7.49 12.63 0.24
C ASP A 18 -8.79 12.63 1.03
N GLY A 19 -8.74 12.08 2.24
CA GLY A 19 -9.90 11.95 3.11
C GLY A 19 -10.85 10.77 2.85
N GLU A 20 -10.67 10.04 1.75
CA GLU A 20 -11.40 8.79 1.47
C GLU A 20 -11.10 7.76 2.55
N ARG A 21 -12.09 6.92 2.90
CA ARG A 21 -11.92 5.88 3.91
C ARG A 21 -11.73 4.54 3.24
N VAL A 22 -10.90 3.70 3.85
CA VAL A 22 -10.59 2.36 3.34
C VAL A 22 -10.80 1.30 4.40
N PHE A 23 -11.43 0.21 3.99
CA PHE A 23 -11.61 -0.99 4.80
C PHE A 23 -10.52 -2.00 4.50
N CYS A 24 -9.78 -2.36 5.54
CA CYS A 24 -8.55 -3.12 5.41
C CYS A 24 -8.57 -4.37 6.29
N ILE A 25 -7.91 -5.42 5.81
CA ILE A 25 -7.64 -6.63 6.59
C ILE A 25 -6.15 -6.71 6.94
N LYS A 26 -5.83 -7.07 8.18
CA LYS A 26 -4.44 -7.27 8.62
C LYS A 26 -3.79 -8.36 7.78
N ASN A 27 -2.59 -8.10 7.28
CA ASN A 27 -1.84 -9.02 6.45
C ASN A 27 -1.30 -10.19 7.30
N PHE A 28 -2.00 -11.32 7.27
CA PHE A 28 -1.54 -12.58 7.88
C PHE A 28 -0.91 -13.49 6.84
N ASN A 29 -0.18 -14.53 7.27
CA ASN A 29 0.53 -15.44 6.36
C ASN A 29 -0.38 -16.10 5.31
N PHE A 30 -1.65 -16.35 5.63
CA PHE A 30 -2.65 -16.95 4.73
C PHE A 30 -3.24 -15.97 3.71
N ILE A 31 -3.06 -14.65 3.87
CA ILE A 31 -3.53 -13.67 2.90
C ILE A 31 -2.53 -13.61 1.75
N LYS A 32 -2.96 -14.06 0.57
CA LYS A 32 -2.17 -13.96 -0.65
C LYS A 32 -2.23 -12.54 -1.19
N LEU A 33 -1.09 -11.87 -1.17
CA LEU A 33 -0.85 -10.60 -1.85
C LEU A 33 -0.55 -10.87 -3.32
N LYS A 34 -1.16 -10.10 -4.20
CA LYS A 34 -0.98 -10.19 -5.66
C LYS A 34 -0.72 -8.80 -6.26
N THR A 35 -0.32 -8.79 -7.52
CA THR A 35 -0.27 -7.56 -8.31
C THR A 35 -1.64 -6.87 -8.35
N SER A 36 -1.61 -5.55 -8.44
CA SER A 36 -2.75 -4.63 -8.37
C SER A 36 -3.45 -4.52 -7.02
N ASP A 37 -3.12 -5.35 -6.01
CA ASP A 37 -3.60 -5.14 -4.65
C ASP A 37 -3.11 -3.80 -4.10
N ILE A 38 -3.96 -3.13 -3.33
CA ILE A 38 -3.61 -1.92 -2.58
C ILE A 38 -3.25 -2.33 -1.16
N VAL A 39 -2.10 -1.87 -0.70
CA VAL A 39 -1.53 -2.27 0.59
C VAL A 39 -1.14 -1.07 1.43
N ILE A 40 -1.28 -1.25 2.74
CA ILE A 40 -0.78 -0.33 3.75
C ILE A 40 0.46 -0.96 4.38
N PHE A 41 1.57 -0.24 4.34
CA PHE A 41 2.86 -0.70 4.84
C PHE A 41 3.59 0.41 5.59
N GLU A 42 4.59 0.01 6.37
CA GLU A 42 5.44 0.92 7.13
C GLU A 42 6.81 1.02 6.48
N LYS A 43 7.27 2.25 6.26
CA LYS A 43 8.54 2.57 5.64
C LYS A 43 9.18 3.78 6.30
N GLU A 44 10.32 3.58 6.95
CA GLU A 44 11.14 4.69 7.46
C GLU A 44 11.79 5.48 6.31
N PRO A 45 11.91 6.82 6.44
CA PRO A 45 11.42 7.68 7.53
C PRO A 45 9.96 8.17 7.35
N HIS A 46 9.23 7.64 6.36
CA HIS A 46 7.92 8.13 5.92
C HIS A 46 6.73 7.63 6.77
N GLY A 47 6.94 6.64 7.64
CA GLY A 47 5.89 6.04 8.46
C GLY A 47 4.93 5.16 7.66
N LEU A 48 3.62 5.31 7.91
CA LEU A 48 2.58 4.47 7.32
C LEU A 48 2.16 5.00 5.94
N MET A 49 2.25 4.16 4.92
CA MET A 49 2.00 4.52 3.52
C MET A 49 0.98 3.58 2.87
N ILE A 50 0.28 4.08 1.84
CA ILE A 50 -0.66 3.31 1.01
C ILE A 50 -0.21 3.36 -0.46
N LYS A 51 -0.04 2.20 -1.11
CA LYS A 51 0.38 2.07 -2.52
C LYS A 51 -0.21 0.84 -3.19
N GLN A 52 -0.10 0.75 -4.51
CA GLN A 52 -0.45 -0.42 -5.30
C GLN A 52 0.76 -1.34 -5.51
N ILE A 53 0.60 -2.65 -5.36
CA ILE A 53 1.62 -3.63 -5.77
C ILE A 53 1.68 -3.68 -7.30
N LYS A 54 2.81 -3.32 -7.91
CA LYS A 54 3.03 -3.41 -9.35
C LYS A 54 3.68 -4.71 -9.78
N SER A 55 4.64 -5.20 -9.01
CA SER A 55 5.29 -6.48 -9.27
C SER A 55 5.70 -7.15 -7.97
N ILE A 56 5.89 -8.48 -8.04
CA ILE A 56 6.33 -9.31 -6.94
C ILE A 56 7.48 -10.17 -7.47
N ASP A 57 8.63 -10.10 -6.81
CA ASP A 57 9.83 -10.83 -7.19
C ASP A 57 10.55 -11.42 -5.95
N LYS A 58 11.76 -11.94 -6.16
CA LYS A 58 12.59 -12.49 -5.08
C LYS A 58 13.02 -11.45 -4.04
N LYS A 59 13.09 -10.16 -4.42
CA LYS A 59 13.46 -9.05 -3.52
C LYS A 59 12.27 -8.63 -2.66
N GLY A 60 11.05 -8.78 -3.17
CA GLY A 60 9.83 -8.58 -2.41
C GLY A 60 8.71 -7.99 -3.26
N TYR A 61 8.07 -6.94 -2.75
CA TYR A 61 6.93 -6.28 -3.37
C TYR A 61 7.36 -4.91 -3.88
N PHE A 62 7.29 -4.70 -5.19
CA PHE A 62 7.46 -3.39 -5.77
C PHE A 62 6.11 -2.66 -5.71
N VAL A 63 6.06 -1.58 -4.93
CA VAL A 63 4.83 -0.81 -4.70
C VAL A 63 4.95 0.58 -5.31
N GLN A 64 3.89 1.07 -5.92
CA GLN A 64 3.91 2.35 -6.63
C GLN A 64 2.61 3.13 -6.40
N GLY A 65 2.74 4.45 -6.35
CA GLY A 65 1.59 5.35 -6.48
C GLY A 65 1.14 5.47 -7.93
N THR A 66 0.03 6.16 -8.14
CA THR A 66 -0.42 6.56 -9.49
C THR A 66 -0.02 8.00 -9.81
N ASP A 67 0.26 8.80 -8.79
CA ASP A 67 0.77 10.16 -8.95
C ASP A 67 2.26 10.17 -9.33
N ALA A 68 2.65 11.10 -10.21
CA ALA A 68 4.02 11.22 -10.69
C ALA A 68 5.03 11.51 -9.57
N TYR A 69 4.62 12.29 -8.56
CA TYR A 69 5.43 12.71 -7.41
C TYR A 69 5.28 11.78 -6.21
N SER A 70 4.65 10.61 -6.38
CA SER A 70 4.55 9.60 -5.34
C SER A 70 5.92 9.09 -4.92
N ILE A 71 6.28 9.28 -3.64
CA ILE A 71 7.38 8.55 -2.99
C ILE A 71 6.99 7.08 -2.85
N ASP A 72 7.71 6.18 -3.53
CA ASP A 72 7.41 4.75 -3.59
C ASP A 72 8.63 3.87 -3.94
N SER A 73 8.42 2.63 -4.41
CA SER A 73 9.51 1.71 -4.73
C SER A 73 10.45 2.21 -5.83
N ARG A 74 10.07 3.23 -6.60
CA ARG A 74 11.00 3.92 -7.52
C ARG A 74 12.11 4.65 -6.77
N ASP A 75 11.82 5.16 -5.58
CA ASP A 75 12.76 5.90 -4.74
C ASP A 75 13.50 4.98 -3.76
N PHE A 76 12.80 3.99 -3.19
CA PHE A 76 13.33 3.19 -2.08
C PHE A 76 13.41 1.68 -2.34
N GLY A 77 13.10 1.21 -3.55
CA GLY A 77 13.12 -0.20 -3.93
C GLY A 77 11.94 -1.04 -3.40
N SER A 78 12.00 -2.34 -3.63
CA SER A 78 10.96 -3.29 -3.17
C SER A 78 10.92 -3.39 -1.65
N ILE A 79 9.73 -3.63 -1.09
CA ILE A 79 9.51 -3.83 0.35
C ILE A 79 9.33 -5.30 0.70
N HIS A 80 9.68 -5.68 1.92
CA HIS A 80 9.46 -7.03 2.41
C HIS A 80 8.03 -7.24 2.92
N LYS A 81 7.54 -8.49 2.88
CA LYS A 81 6.20 -8.85 3.38
C LYS A 81 5.94 -8.36 4.81
N LYS A 82 6.97 -8.39 5.67
CA LYS A 82 6.89 -7.94 7.08
C LYS A 82 6.55 -6.46 7.24
N ASN A 83 6.84 -5.64 6.23
CA ASN A 83 6.51 -4.22 6.22
C ASN A 83 5.03 -3.99 5.87
N ILE A 84 4.40 -4.91 5.13
CA ILE A 84 3.00 -4.83 4.73
C ILE A 84 2.11 -5.21 5.91
N LYS A 85 1.39 -4.23 6.45
CA LYS A 85 0.54 -4.39 7.65
C LYS A 85 -0.89 -4.76 7.28
N TYR A 86 -1.42 -4.18 6.20
CA TYR A 86 -2.79 -4.41 5.78
C TYR A 86 -2.93 -4.49 4.25
N LYS A 87 -3.95 -5.22 3.80
CA LYS A 87 -4.47 -5.18 2.44
C LYS A 87 -5.81 -4.44 2.45
N VAL A 88 -5.99 -3.50 1.53
CA VAL A 88 -7.27 -2.81 1.31
C VAL A 88 -8.22 -3.76 0.59
N LEU A 89 -9.48 -3.81 1.04
CA LEU A 89 -10.54 -4.60 0.42
C LEU A 89 -11.54 -3.70 -0.30
N PHE A 90 -11.95 -2.59 0.34
CA PHE A 90 -12.95 -1.66 -0.17
C PHE A 90 -12.60 -0.22 0.21
N LYS A 91 -13.12 0.75 -0.54
CA LYS A 91 -12.99 2.19 -0.31
C LYS A 91 -14.36 2.87 -0.38
N PHE A 92 -14.55 3.95 0.36
CA PHE A 92 -15.82 4.67 0.49
C PHE A 92 -15.63 6.11 1.01
#